data_AF-A0A3M1XDZ5-F1
#
_entry.id   AF-A0A3M1XDZ5-F1
#
_cell.length_a   1.000
_cell.length_b   1.000
_cell.length_c   1.000
_cell.angle_alpha   90.00
_cell.angle_beta   90.00
_cell.angle_gamma   90.00
#
_symmetry.space_group_name_H-M   'P 1'
#
loop_
_entity.id
_entity.type
_entity.pdbx_description
1 polymer ?
#
loop_
_entity_poly.entity_id
_entity_poly.type
_entity_poly.pdbx_seq_one_letter_code
_entity_poly.pdbx_strand_id
1 'polypeptide(L)'
;MLGLTLLPIRGQVVVIPGDATDALAWPRVVIESQDSRFTVVALTEADPKVHVAMTLDGRHVPLLDWRQNPGTVPTWTWRWRFEAPNAPSYALHFFHDCAAGCLDWTRVQIGRANPEAALNIDRRATKLCAVWANPERNWHNRAAWSVELTYAAQAYDGYNADDLAWRVWRNSRAGLRTLVRVDYDKGQTIPPTGDYLALERYLGYLTRLARDVRLRAVYAFIVGSGFNERTSNVQSPEQPVTPEWYARVFNGYGEPADNTHNAVQAMRAARLDVRVLVGPVRPWVADQTGARTYAVDAPWLNYMNTVVAALDEAARAKAKAGISLAAPDGFALNAFGRPNAPEMQAAPAAEEPQRDLRRAEWNGAQAGFRVYRDWLAIINSYPSTRGLPVYITASNTFAPGEVTPPAQNYPTGWLTSALAAINAEPQVQSLCWFMDWLPDDASWDAFSLTNRQGKLGDAADEFDALLR
;
A
#
# COMPACT_ATOMS: atom_id res chain seq x y z
N MET A 1 3.57 -48.97 42.07
CA MET A 1 4.26 -47.67 41.91
C MET A 1 5.58 -47.93 41.22
N LEU A 2 5.69 -47.62 39.94
CA LEU A 2 6.96 -47.58 39.21
C LEU A 2 7.51 -46.17 39.34
N GLY A 3 8.61 -46.00 40.06
CA GLY A 3 9.31 -44.72 40.18
C GLY A 3 10.19 -44.50 38.96
N LEU A 4 9.81 -43.56 38.09
CA LEU A 4 10.69 -43.07 37.04
C LEU A 4 11.68 -42.07 37.64
N THR A 5 12.95 -42.47 37.74
CA THR A 5 14.03 -41.57 38.11
C THR A 5 14.56 -40.91 36.84
N LEU A 6 14.14 -39.66 36.58
CA LEU A 6 14.73 -38.84 35.52
C LEU A 6 16.04 -38.23 36.07
N LEU A 7 17.16 -38.51 35.40
CA LEU A 7 18.43 -37.81 35.57
C LEU A 7 18.24 -36.29 35.37
N PRO A 8 19.16 -35.40 35.80
CA PRO A 8 18.95 -33.95 35.70
C PRO A 8 18.92 -33.51 34.23
N ILE A 9 17.73 -33.43 33.65
CA ILE A 9 17.48 -32.86 32.33
C ILE A 9 17.45 -31.34 32.50
N ARG A 10 18.29 -30.61 31.77
CA ARG A 10 18.09 -29.17 31.57
C ARG A 10 17.10 -29.01 30.40
N GLY A 11 15.82 -28.79 30.73
CA GLY A 11 14.73 -28.61 29.77
C GLY A 11 13.35 -28.82 30.40
N GLN A 12 12.27 -28.48 29.68
CA GLN A 12 10.89 -28.81 30.09
C GLN A 12 10.59 -30.27 29.76
N VAL A 13 10.13 -31.02 30.77
CA VAL A 13 9.54 -32.36 30.60
C VAL A 13 8.03 -32.19 30.60
N VAL A 14 7.38 -32.55 29.50
CA VAL A 14 5.91 -32.65 29.43
C VAL A 14 5.56 -34.14 29.51
N VAL A 15 4.84 -34.53 30.55
CA VAL A 15 4.35 -35.89 30.74
C VAL A 15 2.89 -35.93 30.31
N ILE A 16 2.56 -36.67 29.24
CA ILE A 16 1.19 -36.90 28.78
C ILE A 16 0.82 -38.34 29.18
N PRO A 17 -0.05 -38.55 30.18
CA PRO A 17 -0.45 -39.90 30.58
C PRO A 17 -1.51 -40.46 29.60
N GLY A 18 -1.18 -41.55 28.92
CA GLY A 18 -2.07 -42.31 28.02
C GLY A 18 -1.28 -43.10 26.97
N ASP A 19 -1.92 -44.05 26.28
CA ASP A 19 -1.36 -44.73 25.09
C ASP A 19 -1.26 -43.75 23.91
N ALA A 20 -0.31 -42.82 24.01
CA ALA A 20 -0.13 -41.70 23.10
C ALA A 20 0.73 -42.12 21.90
N THR A 21 0.12 -42.85 20.95
CA THR A 21 0.52 -42.70 19.54
C THR A 21 -0.17 -41.49 18.89
N ASP A 22 -1.24 -40.99 19.51
CA ASP A 22 -1.85 -39.68 19.25
C ASP A 22 -1.53 -38.72 20.42
N ALA A 23 -0.66 -37.72 20.21
CA ALA A 23 -0.62 -36.39 20.89
C ALA A 23 0.77 -35.69 20.87
N LEU A 24 1.65 -35.95 19.90
CA LEU A 24 2.64 -34.92 19.52
C LEU A 24 1.89 -33.87 18.70
N ALA A 25 1.40 -32.82 19.37
CA ALA A 25 0.76 -31.71 18.69
C ALA A 25 1.79 -31.02 17.76
N TRP A 26 1.52 -31.07 16.45
CA TRP A 26 2.28 -30.37 15.43
C TRP A 26 1.58 -29.04 15.06
N PRO A 27 2.32 -28.00 14.64
CA PRO A 27 3.79 -27.91 14.59
C PRO A 27 4.43 -27.77 15.98
N ARG A 28 5.69 -28.19 16.10
CA ARG A 28 6.49 -28.05 17.33
C ARG A 28 7.54 -26.96 17.18
N VAL A 29 7.47 -25.93 18.02
CA VAL A 29 8.46 -24.84 18.04
C VAL A 29 9.33 -24.96 19.29
N VAL A 30 10.65 -24.90 19.12
CA VAL A 30 11.64 -25.04 20.19
C VAL A 30 12.72 -23.96 20.03
N ILE A 31 13.14 -23.35 21.14
CA ILE A 31 14.37 -22.55 21.19
C ILE A 31 15.53 -23.53 21.34
N GLU A 32 16.32 -23.74 20.28
CA GLU A 32 17.45 -24.67 20.29
C GLU A 32 18.62 -24.10 21.10
N SER A 33 18.89 -22.81 20.95
CA SER A 33 19.95 -22.11 21.67
C SER A 33 19.64 -20.63 21.82
N GLN A 34 20.18 -20.07 22.89
CA GLN A 34 20.15 -18.64 23.16
C GLN A 34 21.50 -18.26 23.76
N ASP A 35 22.27 -17.44 23.04
CA ASP A 35 23.48 -16.82 23.56
C ASP A 35 23.21 -15.34 23.87
N SER A 36 24.25 -14.59 24.27
CA SER A 36 24.11 -13.19 24.65
C SER A 36 23.70 -12.25 23.50
N ARG A 37 23.72 -12.73 22.25
CA ARG A 37 23.44 -11.92 21.05
C ARG A 37 22.40 -12.54 20.13
N PHE A 38 22.31 -13.87 20.05
CA PHE A 38 21.46 -14.56 19.09
C PHE A 38 20.62 -15.66 19.74
N THR A 39 19.42 -15.82 19.20
CA THR A 39 18.51 -16.92 19.50
C THR A 39 18.31 -17.75 18.24
N VAL A 40 18.37 -19.07 18.37
CA VAL A 40 18.03 -20.02 17.32
C VAL A 40 16.72 -20.70 17.67
N VAL A 41 15.74 -20.59 16.78
CA VAL A 41 14.44 -21.26 16.91
C VAL A 41 14.28 -22.27 15.80
N ALA A 42 13.78 -23.44 16.16
CA ALA A 42 13.45 -24.52 15.24
C ALA A 42 11.94 -24.79 15.28
N LEU A 43 11.33 -24.87 14.10
CA LEU A 43 9.97 -25.39 13.94
C LEU A 43 10.07 -26.76 13.28
N THR A 44 9.42 -27.77 13.85
CA THR A 44 9.33 -29.12 13.29
C THR A 44 7.89 -29.49 12.98
N GLU A 45 7.66 -30.18 11.86
CA GLU A 45 6.34 -30.57 11.35
C GLU A 45 6.39 -31.93 10.66
N ALA A 46 5.27 -32.65 10.64
CA ALA A 46 5.12 -33.93 9.97
C ALA A 46 4.72 -33.81 8.48
N ASP A 47 4.19 -32.67 8.06
CA ASP A 47 3.93 -32.32 6.66
C ASP A 47 4.97 -31.29 6.15
N PRO A 48 5.76 -31.61 5.11
CA PRO A 48 6.77 -30.69 4.60
C PRO A 48 6.14 -29.41 4.04
N LYS A 49 6.58 -28.26 4.54
CA LYS A 49 6.22 -26.95 4.02
C LYS A 49 7.33 -26.34 3.15
N VAL A 50 6.94 -25.61 2.12
CA VAL A 50 7.85 -24.92 1.20
C VAL A 50 7.66 -23.41 1.30
N HIS A 51 8.66 -22.65 0.82
CA HIS A 51 8.67 -21.18 0.86
C HIS A 51 8.29 -20.64 2.26
N VAL A 52 8.95 -21.17 3.28
CA VAL A 52 8.65 -20.83 4.68
C VAL A 52 9.25 -19.47 5.04
N ALA A 53 8.59 -18.76 5.95
CA ALA A 53 9.10 -17.52 6.51
C ALA A 53 8.80 -17.46 8.01
N MET A 54 9.62 -16.70 8.74
CA MET A 54 9.35 -16.32 10.12
C MET A 54 9.42 -14.80 10.21
N THR A 55 8.57 -14.22 11.06
CA THR A 55 8.71 -12.83 11.47
C THR A 55 8.89 -12.72 12.98
N LEU A 56 9.72 -11.78 13.39
CA LEU A 56 9.89 -11.30 14.76
C LEU A 56 9.23 -9.92 14.86
N ASP A 57 8.12 -9.82 15.59
CA ASP A 57 7.30 -8.61 15.67
C ASP A 57 7.06 -8.01 14.26
N GLY A 58 6.58 -8.86 13.35
CA GLY A 58 6.27 -8.49 11.96
C GLY A 58 7.47 -8.29 11.03
N ARG A 59 8.70 -8.19 11.54
CA ARG A 59 9.91 -8.07 10.71
C ARG A 59 10.38 -9.43 10.22
N HIS A 60 10.65 -9.57 8.93
CA HIS A 60 11.14 -10.81 8.34
C HIS A 60 12.47 -11.25 8.97
N VAL A 61 12.59 -12.56 9.25
CA VAL A 61 13.81 -13.22 9.70
C VAL A 61 14.21 -14.25 8.64
N PRO A 62 15.43 -14.13 8.07
CA PRO A 62 15.92 -15.09 7.08
C PRO A 62 15.97 -16.52 7.64
N LEU A 63 15.58 -17.49 6.82
CA LEU A 63 15.75 -18.91 7.12
C LEU A 63 17.24 -19.22 7.22
N LEU A 64 17.65 -19.88 8.29
CA LEU A 64 19.03 -20.35 8.47
C LEU A 64 19.27 -21.59 7.62
N ASP A 65 18.46 -22.63 7.83
CA ASP A 65 18.47 -23.86 7.05
C ASP A 65 17.21 -24.70 7.34
N TRP A 66 17.12 -25.86 6.69
CA TRP A 66 16.12 -26.88 6.97
C TRP A 66 16.72 -28.29 6.80
N ARG A 67 16.08 -29.29 7.41
CA ARG A 67 16.44 -30.70 7.23
C ARG A 67 15.23 -31.62 7.37
N GLN A 68 15.27 -32.76 6.70
CA GLN A 68 14.44 -33.90 7.06
C GLN A 68 15.12 -34.64 8.22
N ASN A 69 14.38 -34.90 9.29
CA ASN A 69 14.91 -35.61 10.45
C ASN A 69 14.87 -37.13 10.24
N PRO A 70 15.87 -37.87 10.77
CA PRO A 70 15.84 -39.32 10.78
C PRO A 70 14.77 -39.83 11.75
N GLY A 71 14.04 -40.88 11.36
CA GLY A 71 12.98 -41.47 12.19
C GLY A 71 12.09 -42.42 11.40
N THR A 72 11.25 -43.19 12.09
CA THR A 72 10.24 -44.07 11.47
C THR A 72 9.07 -43.29 10.86
N VAL A 73 8.78 -42.10 11.39
CA VAL A 73 7.87 -41.12 10.79
C VAL A 73 8.71 -39.95 10.31
N PRO A 74 8.67 -39.59 9.01
CA PRO A 74 9.45 -38.47 8.49
C PRO A 74 8.91 -37.16 9.09
N THR A 75 9.82 -36.32 9.57
CA THR A 75 9.51 -34.96 10.01
C THR A 75 10.53 -34.02 9.41
N TRP A 76 10.18 -32.74 9.30
CA TRP A 76 11.03 -31.70 8.74
C TRP A 76 11.21 -30.60 9.77
N THR A 77 12.43 -30.08 9.87
CA THR A 77 12.76 -28.97 10.77
C THR A 77 13.30 -27.81 9.95
N TRP A 78 12.77 -26.62 10.21
CA TRP A 78 13.25 -25.34 9.69
C TRP A 78 13.81 -24.53 10.84
N ARG A 79 14.93 -23.84 10.61
CA ARG A 79 15.61 -23.08 11.66
C ARG A 79 15.79 -21.63 11.26
N TRP A 80 15.66 -20.74 12.24
CA TRP A 80 15.87 -19.32 12.09
C TRP A 80 16.81 -18.81 13.18
N ARG A 81 17.61 -17.81 12.83
CA ARG A 81 18.52 -17.12 13.75
C ARG A 81 18.20 -15.63 13.75
N PHE A 82 18.00 -15.06 14.93
CA PHE A 82 17.73 -13.63 15.09
C PHE A 82 18.39 -13.09 16.37
N GLU A 83 18.53 -11.77 16.42
CA GLU A 83 18.92 -11.05 17.64
C GLU A 83 17.67 -10.81 18.48
N ALA A 84 17.69 -11.28 19.73
CA ALA A 84 16.54 -11.14 20.62
C ALA A 84 16.33 -9.65 20.95
N PRO A 85 15.11 -9.11 20.82
CA PRO A 85 14.83 -7.73 21.19
C PRO A 85 15.14 -7.48 22.67
N ASN A 86 15.60 -6.27 23.00
CA ASN A 86 15.68 -5.77 24.39
C ASN A 86 14.29 -5.44 24.96
N ALA A 87 13.30 -6.29 24.71
CA ALA A 87 11.92 -6.15 25.15
C ALA A 87 11.54 -7.32 26.07
N PRO A 88 10.66 -7.13 27.08
CA PRO A 88 10.27 -8.19 28.01
C PRO A 88 9.45 -9.29 27.35
N SER A 89 8.90 -9.04 26.16
CA SER A 89 8.14 -10.01 25.37
C SER A 89 8.19 -9.65 23.89
N TYR A 90 8.20 -10.65 23.02
CA TYR A 90 8.13 -10.50 21.56
C TYR A 90 7.42 -11.69 20.91
N ALA A 91 6.82 -11.47 19.74
CA ALA A 91 6.06 -12.48 19.03
C ALA A 91 6.85 -13.04 17.85
N LEU A 92 6.88 -14.38 17.76
CA LEU A 92 7.33 -15.12 16.59
C LEU A 92 6.12 -15.61 15.82
N HIS A 93 6.12 -15.39 14.51
CA HIS A 93 5.04 -15.82 13.63
C HIS A 93 5.63 -16.55 12.42
N PHE A 94 5.16 -17.76 12.18
CA PHE A 94 5.65 -18.65 11.14
C PHE A 94 4.63 -18.75 10.01
N PHE A 95 5.14 -18.84 8.79
CA PHE A 95 4.35 -18.88 7.56
C PHE A 95 4.90 -19.93 6.59
N HIS A 96 4.06 -20.37 5.67
CA HIS A 96 4.43 -21.21 4.53
C HIS A 96 3.79 -20.71 3.22
N ASP A 97 4.20 -21.30 2.09
CA ASP A 97 3.71 -20.99 0.73
C ASP A 97 3.89 -19.52 0.30
N CYS A 98 4.88 -18.84 0.86
CA CYS A 98 5.10 -17.40 0.64
C CYS A 98 5.40 -16.98 -0.81
N ALA A 99 5.72 -17.95 -1.70
CA ALA A 99 5.86 -17.70 -3.14
C ALA A 99 4.53 -17.26 -3.79
N ALA A 100 3.39 -17.81 -3.34
CA ALA A 100 2.06 -17.49 -3.85
C ALA A 100 1.24 -16.58 -2.92
N GLY A 101 1.84 -16.16 -1.80
CA GLY A 101 1.24 -15.36 -0.73
C GLY A 101 1.27 -16.16 0.57
N CYS A 102 1.91 -15.62 1.61
CA CYS A 102 2.14 -16.37 2.84
C CYS A 102 0.83 -16.81 3.51
N LEU A 103 0.80 -18.04 4.01
CA LEU A 103 -0.26 -18.63 4.82
C LEU A 103 0.20 -18.76 6.28
N ASP A 104 -0.75 -18.65 7.21
CA ASP A 104 -0.51 -18.77 8.64
C ASP A 104 -0.12 -20.22 9.00
N TRP A 105 0.99 -20.41 9.70
CA TRP A 105 1.39 -21.73 10.18
C TRP A 105 1.19 -21.87 11.69
N THR A 106 1.87 -21.02 12.46
CA THR A 106 1.76 -20.99 13.93
C THR A 106 2.36 -19.72 14.50
N ARG A 107 2.07 -19.44 15.77
CA ARG A 107 2.52 -18.26 16.51
C ARG A 107 3.03 -18.66 17.88
N VAL A 108 4.14 -18.06 18.28
CA VAL A 108 4.74 -18.26 19.60
C VAL A 108 5.01 -16.91 20.24
N GLN A 109 4.50 -16.72 21.44
CA GLN A 109 4.83 -15.56 22.27
C GLN A 109 5.98 -15.93 23.19
N ILE A 110 7.08 -15.18 23.13
CA ILE A 110 8.18 -15.26 24.10
C ILE A 110 7.97 -14.18 25.16
N GLY A 111 8.18 -14.54 26.43
CA GLY A 111 7.88 -13.69 27.58
C GLY A 111 6.38 -13.62 27.90
N ARG A 112 6.02 -12.88 28.97
CA ARG A 112 4.62 -12.58 29.25
C ARG A 112 4.18 -11.43 28.35
N ALA A 113 3.24 -11.70 27.45
CA ALA A 113 2.59 -10.64 26.69
C ALA A 113 2.02 -9.59 27.66
N ASN A 114 2.28 -8.31 27.41
CA ASN A 114 1.56 -7.25 28.10
C ASN A 114 0.11 -7.26 27.57
N PRO A 115 -0.91 -7.60 28.39
CA PRO A 115 -2.31 -7.66 27.93
C PRO A 115 -2.81 -6.31 27.42
N GLU A 116 -2.18 -5.21 27.83
CA GLU A 116 -2.48 -3.85 27.37
C GLU A 116 -2.12 -3.60 25.90
N ALA A 117 -1.42 -4.51 25.21
CA ALA A 117 -1.05 -4.32 23.80
C ALA A 117 -2.22 -4.57 22.82
N ALA A 118 -3.38 -5.04 23.27
CA ALA A 118 -4.61 -5.10 22.48
C ALA A 118 -5.37 -3.78 22.57
N LEU A 119 -4.76 -2.72 22.05
CA LEU A 119 -5.37 -1.39 22.06
C LEU A 119 -6.44 -1.28 20.97
N ASN A 120 -7.65 -1.73 21.30
CA ASN A 120 -8.89 -1.10 20.83
C ASN A 120 -8.96 0.30 21.48
N ILE A 121 -8.02 1.18 21.14
CA ILE A 121 -8.19 2.58 21.42
C ILE A 121 -9.23 3.09 20.44
N ASP A 122 -10.29 3.70 20.95
CA ASP A 122 -11.17 4.53 20.14
C ASP A 122 -10.36 5.69 19.56
N ARG A 123 -9.89 5.50 18.31
CA ARG A 123 -9.04 6.44 17.60
C ARG A 123 -9.93 7.40 16.83
N ARG A 124 -9.75 8.70 17.06
CA ARG A 124 -10.47 9.73 16.32
C ARG A 124 -10.01 9.71 14.86
N ALA A 125 -10.95 9.52 13.94
CA ALA A 125 -10.66 9.53 12.51
C ALA A 125 -10.11 10.89 12.06
N THR A 126 -9.19 10.87 11.10
CA THR A 126 -8.70 12.05 10.38
C THR A 126 -8.50 11.70 8.91
N LYS A 127 -8.58 12.71 8.03
CA LYS A 127 -8.23 12.57 6.61
C LYS A 127 -6.72 12.75 6.38
N LEU A 128 -5.96 13.19 7.39
CA LEU A 128 -4.51 13.36 7.26
C LEU A 128 -3.80 12.06 6.96
N CYS A 129 -2.78 12.16 6.11
CA CYS A 129 -2.07 11.02 5.57
C CYS A 129 -0.65 11.40 5.19
N ALA A 130 0.23 10.41 5.16
CA ALA A 130 1.59 10.53 4.65
C ALA A 130 1.96 9.36 3.73
N VAL A 131 2.59 9.67 2.60
CA VAL A 131 3.32 8.68 1.81
C VAL A 131 4.57 8.28 2.58
N TRP A 132 4.76 6.98 2.80
CA TRP A 132 5.84 6.41 3.61
C TRP A 132 5.92 7.06 5.00
N ALA A 133 4.90 6.80 5.81
CA ALA A 133 4.81 7.32 7.17
C ALA A 133 6.05 6.96 7.99
N ASN A 134 6.62 7.94 8.69
CA ASN A 134 7.74 7.71 9.58
C ASN A 134 7.31 6.80 10.76
N PRO A 135 8.02 5.69 11.03
CA PRO A 135 7.78 4.81 12.17
C PRO A 135 7.71 5.54 13.52
N GLU A 136 8.45 6.63 13.67
CA GLU A 136 8.62 7.38 14.92
C GLU A 136 7.65 8.56 15.05
N ARG A 137 6.87 8.86 14.00
CA ARG A 137 5.91 9.97 14.05
C ARG A 137 4.81 9.69 15.08
N ASN A 138 4.55 10.69 15.92
CA ASN A 138 3.44 10.65 16.85
C ASN A 138 2.13 11.01 16.14
N TRP A 139 1.28 10.02 15.91
CA TRP A 139 -0.03 10.22 15.28
C TRP A 139 -1.11 10.75 16.22
N HIS A 140 -0.76 11.10 17.47
CA HIS A 140 -1.66 11.69 18.46
C HIS A 140 -2.97 10.92 18.62
N ASN A 141 -2.87 9.58 18.60
CA ASN A 141 -4.00 8.66 18.69
C ASN A 141 -5.08 8.85 17.59
N ARG A 142 -4.70 9.36 16.42
CA ARG A 142 -5.57 9.50 15.26
C ARG A 142 -5.55 8.25 14.40
N ALA A 143 -6.71 7.89 13.85
CA ALA A 143 -6.81 6.92 12.77
C ALA A 143 -6.55 7.62 11.43
N ALA A 144 -5.27 7.90 11.17
CA ALA A 144 -4.76 8.53 9.95
C ALA A 144 -4.48 7.49 8.86
N TRP A 145 -3.87 7.91 7.75
CA TRP A 145 -3.55 7.03 6.63
C TRP A 145 -2.07 7.03 6.28
N SER A 146 -1.63 5.96 5.63
CA SER A 146 -0.34 5.92 4.96
C SER A 146 -0.44 5.31 3.56
N VAL A 147 0.36 5.81 2.63
CA VAL A 147 0.52 5.25 1.30
C VAL A 147 1.88 4.58 1.20
N GLU A 148 1.86 3.29 0.86
CA GLU A 148 3.04 2.44 0.66
C GLU A 148 3.19 2.08 -0.82
N LEU A 149 4.39 1.64 -1.23
CA LEU A 149 4.69 1.26 -2.60
C LEU A 149 5.35 -0.12 -2.67
N THR A 150 5.03 -0.87 -3.72
CA THR A 150 5.70 -2.11 -4.09
C THR A 150 5.75 -2.26 -5.62
N TYR A 151 6.72 -3.03 -6.12
CA TYR A 151 6.89 -3.33 -7.54
C TYR A 151 6.69 -4.82 -7.82
N ALA A 152 6.05 -5.15 -8.93
CA ALA A 152 5.73 -6.53 -9.29
C ALA A 152 6.88 -7.28 -9.98
N ALA A 153 7.60 -6.63 -10.89
CA ALA A 153 8.60 -7.25 -11.76
C ALA A 153 9.97 -7.41 -11.07
N GLN A 154 10.37 -6.42 -10.26
CA GLN A 154 11.65 -6.43 -9.55
C GLN A 154 11.43 -6.21 -8.05
N ALA A 155 11.84 -7.21 -7.27
CA ALA A 155 11.92 -7.14 -5.82
C ALA A 155 13.15 -6.30 -5.43
N TYR A 156 13.04 -4.97 -5.53
CA TYR A 156 14.04 -4.09 -4.93
C TYR A 156 13.96 -4.19 -3.40
N ASP A 157 15.11 -4.12 -2.72
CA ASP A 157 15.16 -4.01 -1.27
C ASP A 157 14.31 -2.81 -0.83
N GLY A 158 13.45 -3.03 0.16
CA GLY A 158 12.47 -2.03 0.61
C GLY A 158 11.16 -2.01 -0.19
N TYR A 159 11.07 -2.65 -1.36
CA TYR A 159 9.87 -2.61 -2.21
C TYR A 159 9.26 -3.98 -2.51
N ASN A 160 9.84 -5.07 -2.01
CA ASN A 160 9.29 -6.41 -2.13
C ASN A 160 8.11 -6.66 -1.16
N ALA A 161 7.45 -7.80 -1.30
CA ALA A 161 6.27 -8.18 -0.49
C ALA A 161 6.58 -8.36 1.01
N ASP A 162 7.80 -8.80 1.37
CA ASP A 162 8.18 -8.99 2.76
C ASP A 162 8.43 -7.66 3.48
N ASP A 163 9.12 -6.73 2.82
CA ASP A 163 9.31 -5.37 3.32
C ASP A 163 7.98 -4.61 3.40
N LEU A 164 7.11 -4.79 2.39
CA LEU A 164 5.75 -4.25 2.42
C LEU A 164 4.97 -4.79 3.62
N ALA A 165 5.02 -6.10 3.87
CA ALA A 165 4.32 -6.73 5.00
C ALA A 165 4.76 -6.14 6.34
N TRP A 166 6.06 -5.88 6.50
CA TRP A 166 6.59 -5.22 7.69
C TRP A 166 6.06 -3.78 7.84
N ARG A 167 6.06 -2.97 6.77
CA ARG A 167 5.51 -1.60 6.82
C ARG A 167 4.01 -1.59 7.13
N VAL A 168 3.23 -2.48 6.52
CA VAL A 168 1.80 -2.64 6.81
C VAL A 168 1.57 -3.03 8.28
N TRP A 169 2.33 -4.00 8.79
CA TRP A 169 2.25 -4.40 10.20
C TRP A 169 2.51 -3.22 11.14
N ARG A 170 3.59 -2.47 10.87
CA ARG A 170 3.98 -1.30 11.64
C ARG A 170 2.88 -0.22 11.62
N ASN A 171 2.41 0.13 10.42
CA ASN A 171 1.37 1.13 10.23
C ASN A 171 0.07 0.75 10.96
N SER A 172 -0.32 -0.52 10.91
CA SER A 172 -1.49 -1.03 11.64
C SER A 172 -1.34 -0.88 13.16
N ARG A 173 -0.14 -1.07 13.71
CA ARG A 173 0.11 -0.86 15.16
C ARG A 173 0.06 0.61 15.56
N ALA A 174 0.56 1.49 14.69
CA ALA A 174 0.42 2.94 14.84
C ALA A 174 -1.03 3.42 14.67
N GLY A 175 -1.94 2.57 14.18
CA GLY A 175 -3.35 2.89 13.96
C GLY A 175 -3.67 3.50 12.60
N LEU A 176 -2.73 3.38 11.66
CA LEU A 176 -2.88 3.91 10.31
C LEU A 176 -3.61 2.92 9.41
N ARG A 177 -4.47 3.48 8.55
CA ARG A 177 -5.04 2.76 7.41
C ARG A 177 -4.04 2.81 6.26
N THR A 178 -3.64 1.65 5.75
CA THR A 178 -2.60 1.58 4.71
C THR A 178 -3.20 1.39 3.33
N LEU A 179 -2.90 2.31 2.41
CA LEU A 179 -3.13 2.18 0.97
C LEU A 179 -1.83 1.70 0.33
N VAL A 180 -1.89 0.74 -0.59
CA VAL A 180 -0.69 0.19 -1.24
C VAL A 180 -0.75 0.46 -2.74
N ARG A 181 0.14 1.31 -3.24
CA ARG A 181 0.39 1.44 -4.68
C ARG A 181 1.21 0.26 -5.17
N VAL A 182 0.72 -0.38 -6.22
CA VAL A 182 1.40 -1.50 -6.88
C VAL A 182 1.77 -1.05 -8.28
N ASP A 183 3.06 -0.86 -8.53
CA ASP A 183 3.59 -0.59 -9.85
C ASP A 183 4.12 -1.89 -10.50
N TYR A 184 4.21 -1.91 -11.83
CA TYR A 184 4.83 -3.04 -12.52
C TYR A 184 6.34 -3.09 -12.26
N ASP A 185 7.06 -2.00 -12.50
CA ASP A 185 8.50 -1.88 -12.25
C ASP A 185 8.88 -0.42 -11.97
N LYS A 186 10.14 -0.17 -11.57
CA LYS A 186 10.64 1.20 -11.39
C LYS A 186 10.56 1.97 -12.72
N GLY A 187 9.77 3.04 -12.74
CA GLY A 187 9.51 3.85 -13.94
C GLY A 187 8.49 3.25 -14.92
N GLN A 188 7.91 2.07 -14.62
CA GLN A 188 6.84 1.46 -15.42
C GLN A 188 5.66 1.15 -14.51
N THR A 189 4.62 1.98 -14.56
CA THR A 189 3.57 1.90 -13.55
C THR A 189 2.63 0.70 -13.69
N ILE A 190 2.26 0.32 -14.91
CA ILE A 190 1.52 -0.91 -15.20
C ILE A 190 2.17 -1.62 -16.39
N PRO A 191 1.80 -2.88 -16.71
CA PRO A 191 2.35 -3.60 -17.86
C PRO A 191 2.29 -2.76 -19.16
N PRO A 192 3.32 -2.83 -20.02
CA PRO A 192 3.32 -2.15 -21.31
C PRO A 192 2.07 -2.47 -22.16
N THR A 193 1.63 -1.49 -22.95
CA THR A 193 0.47 -1.64 -23.83
C THR A 193 0.61 -2.86 -24.74
N GLY A 194 -0.36 -3.79 -24.67
CA GLY A 194 -0.37 -5.00 -25.49
C GLY A 194 0.56 -6.13 -25.02
N ASP A 195 1.33 -5.94 -23.95
CA ASP A 195 2.19 -6.99 -23.38
C ASP A 195 1.41 -7.87 -22.40
N TYR A 196 0.79 -8.92 -22.94
CA TYR A 196 0.01 -9.88 -22.17
C TYR A 196 0.86 -10.76 -21.24
N LEU A 197 2.16 -10.93 -21.51
CA LEU A 197 3.05 -11.68 -20.62
C LEU A 197 3.42 -10.86 -19.38
N ALA A 198 3.71 -9.58 -19.56
CA ALA A 198 3.86 -8.63 -18.46
C ALA A 198 2.57 -8.51 -17.65
N LEU A 199 1.41 -8.50 -18.32
CA LEU A 199 0.10 -8.54 -17.65
C LEU A 199 -0.06 -9.77 -16.77
N GLU A 200 0.22 -10.98 -17.28
CA GLU A 200 0.14 -12.21 -16.49
C GLU A 200 1.01 -12.15 -15.23
N ARG A 201 2.25 -11.66 -15.34
CA ARG A 201 3.16 -11.49 -14.20
C ARG A 201 2.61 -10.50 -13.18
N TYR A 202 2.07 -9.38 -13.64
CA TYR A 202 1.49 -8.35 -12.79
C TYR A 202 0.25 -8.87 -12.04
N LEU A 203 -0.65 -9.57 -12.73
CA LEU A 203 -1.83 -10.19 -12.11
C LEU A 203 -1.45 -11.30 -11.12
N GLY A 204 -0.42 -12.09 -11.43
CA GLY A 204 0.15 -13.07 -10.50
C GLY A 204 0.66 -12.43 -9.22
N TYR A 205 1.33 -11.27 -9.33
CA TYR A 205 1.78 -10.51 -8.16
C TYR A 205 0.62 -9.92 -7.36
N LEU A 206 -0.38 -9.32 -8.01
CA LEU A 206 -1.58 -8.82 -7.33
C LEU A 206 -2.33 -9.94 -6.58
N THR A 207 -2.42 -11.12 -7.19
CA THR A 207 -2.99 -12.32 -6.56
C THR A 207 -2.18 -12.73 -5.33
N ARG A 208 -0.85 -12.73 -5.42
CA ARG A 208 0.05 -12.98 -4.28
C ARG A 208 -0.21 -12.01 -3.13
N LEU A 209 -0.29 -10.71 -3.41
CA LEU A 209 -0.56 -9.68 -2.40
C LEU A 209 -1.95 -9.86 -1.74
N ALA A 210 -2.96 -10.23 -2.52
CA ALA A 210 -4.31 -10.47 -2.00
C ALA A 210 -4.38 -11.70 -1.08
N ARG A 211 -3.63 -12.77 -1.40
CA ARG A 211 -3.56 -14.02 -0.62
C ARG A 211 -2.75 -13.89 0.66
N ASP A 212 -1.69 -13.08 0.65
CA ASP A 212 -0.75 -12.98 1.77
C ASP A 212 -1.43 -12.53 3.07
N VAL A 213 -1.46 -13.41 4.07
CA VAL A 213 -2.16 -13.15 5.34
C VAL A 213 -1.55 -11.99 6.12
N ARG A 214 -0.27 -11.65 5.88
CA ARG A 214 0.42 -10.52 6.53
C ARG A 214 -0.09 -9.18 6.00
N LEU A 215 -0.67 -9.17 4.80
CA LEU A 215 -1.25 -8.00 4.15
C LEU A 215 -2.78 -7.87 4.37
N ARG A 216 -3.35 -8.63 5.31
CA ARG A 216 -4.78 -8.49 5.69
C ARG A 216 -5.14 -7.10 6.21
N ALA A 217 -4.19 -6.39 6.81
CA ALA A 217 -4.42 -5.03 7.32
C ALA A 217 -4.35 -3.93 6.24
N VAL A 218 -4.02 -4.27 4.99
CA VAL A 218 -4.10 -3.32 3.87
C VAL A 218 -5.55 -2.91 3.66
N TYR A 219 -5.81 -1.61 3.67
CA TYR A 219 -7.14 -1.05 3.49
C TYR A 219 -7.60 -1.17 2.02
N ALA A 220 -6.71 -0.85 1.08
CA ALA A 220 -6.94 -0.97 -0.35
C ALA A 220 -5.63 -0.99 -1.16
N PHE A 221 -5.67 -1.59 -2.35
CA PHE A 221 -4.57 -1.59 -3.32
C PHE A 221 -4.87 -0.62 -4.46
N ILE A 222 -3.87 0.13 -4.90
CA ILE A 222 -3.94 1.11 -5.98
C ILE A 222 -3.18 0.54 -7.18
N VAL A 223 -3.87 0.41 -8.32
CA VAL A 223 -3.30 -0.15 -9.55
C VAL A 223 -2.61 0.96 -10.33
N GLY A 224 -1.28 1.03 -10.19
CA GLY A 224 -0.45 2.04 -10.84
C GLY A 224 -0.70 3.48 -10.39
N SER A 225 -0.06 4.42 -11.08
CA SER A 225 -0.06 5.87 -10.85
C SER A 225 0.67 6.57 -11.99
N GLY A 226 0.13 7.70 -12.45
CA GLY A 226 0.78 8.55 -13.45
C GLY A 226 0.94 7.90 -14.83
N PHE A 227 0.13 6.89 -15.16
CA PHE A 227 0.22 6.15 -16.42
C PHE A 227 0.04 7.00 -17.69
N ASN A 228 -0.50 8.22 -17.57
CA ASN A 228 -0.57 9.19 -18.65
C ASN A 228 0.76 9.93 -18.91
N GLU A 229 1.73 9.89 -18.00
CA GLU A 229 3.05 10.51 -18.12
C GLU A 229 4.07 9.58 -18.77
N ARG A 230 4.86 10.07 -19.74
CA ARG A 230 5.83 9.26 -20.48
C ARG A 230 6.91 8.68 -19.58
N THR A 231 7.32 9.41 -18.55
CA THR A 231 8.33 8.98 -17.56
C THR A 231 7.86 7.82 -16.67
N SER A 232 6.55 7.56 -16.63
CA SER A 232 5.95 6.40 -15.95
C SER A 232 5.75 5.20 -16.88
N ASN A 233 6.28 5.27 -18.11
CA ASN A 233 6.17 4.28 -19.18
C ASN A 233 7.55 3.92 -19.78
N VAL A 234 8.61 3.83 -18.97
CA VAL A 234 10.00 3.70 -19.44
C VAL A 234 10.29 2.43 -20.23
N GLN A 235 9.51 1.36 -20.04
CA GLN A 235 9.72 0.09 -20.76
C GLN A 235 9.07 0.08 -22.15
N SER A 236 8.16 1.02 -22.42
CA SER A 236 7.54 1.19 -23.74
C SER A 236 7.29 2.67 -24.05
N PRO A 237 8.36 3.46 -24.23
CA PRO A 237 8.26 4.91 -24.41
C PRO A 237 7.60 5.32 -25.74
N GLU A 238 7.61 4.43 -26.74
CA GLU A 238 6.96 4.64 -28.04
C GLU A 238 5.49 4.22 -28.05
N GLN A 239 5.10 3.35 -27.13
CA GLN A 239 3.71 2.89 -26.95
C GLN A 239 3.34 3.01 -25.47
N PRO A 240 3.19 4.25 -24.95
CA PRO A 240 2.83 4.45 -23.57
C PRO A 240 1.44 3.85 -23.26
N VAL A 241 1.15 3.69 -21.98
CA VAL A 241 -0.14 3.17 -21.50
C VAL A 241 -1.28 4.07 -21.94
N THR A 242 -2.19 3.54 -22.75
CA THR A 242 -3.42 4.24 -23.17
C THR A 242 -4.52 4.13 -22.11
N PRO A 243 -5.53 5.02 -22.11
CA PRO A 243 -6.69 4.93 -21.22
C PRO A 243 -7.40 3.57 -21.29
N GLU A 244 -7.56 3.04 -22.50
CA GLU A 244 -8.22 1.77 -22.78
C GLU A 244 -7.40 0.59 -22.27
N TRP A 245 -6.07 0.62 -22.45
CA TRP A 245 -5.19 -0.41 -21.91
C TRP A 245 -5.19 -0.40 -20.38
N TYR A 246 -5.20 0.78 -19.75
CA TYR A 246 -5.35 0.87 -18.31
C TYR A 246 -6.65 0.20 -17.83
N ALA A 247 -7.80 0.52 -18.45
CA ALA A 247 -9.08 -0.10 -18.10
C ALA A 247 -9.10 -1.62 -18.38
N ARG A 248 -8.42 -2.08 -19.44
CA ARG A 248 -8.23 -3.50 -19.75
C ARG A 248 -7.48 -4.23 -18.65
N VAL A 249 -6.39 -3.66 -18.15
CA VAL A 249 -5.61 -4.21 -17.03
C VAL A 249 -6.43 -4.18 -15.75
N PHE A 250 -7.19 -3.10 -15.52
CA PHE A 250 -7.92 -2.90 -14.28
C PHE A 250 -9.14 -3.82 -14.13
N ASN A 251 -10.13 -3.74 -15.03
CA ASN A 251 -11.36 -4.52 -14.95
C ASN A 251 -11.74 -5.23 -16.26
N GLY A 252 -10.81 -5.38 -17.21
CA GLY A 252 -11.03 -6.17 -18.42
C GLY A 252 -11.84 -5.45 -19.50
N TYR A 253 -11.81 -4.11 -19.56
CA TYR A 253 -12.37 -3.38 -20.70
C TYR A 253 -11.84 -3.89 -22.04
N GLY A 254 -12.70 -3.94 -23.06
CA GLY A 254 -12.36 -4.42 -24.40
C GLY A 254 -12.38 -5.95 -24.57
N GLU A 255 -12.61 -6.71 -23.49
CA GLU A 255 -12.71 -8.17 -23.52
C GLU A 255 -14.15 -8.66 -23.37
N PRO A 256 -14.42 -9.95 -23.68
CA PRO A 256 -15.64 -10.62 -23.28
C PRO A 256 -15.93 -10.44 -21.77
N ALA A 257 -17.21 -10.32 -21.42
CA ALA A 257 -17.62 -10.02 -20.05
C ALA A 257 -17.18 -11.11 -19.05
N ASP A 258 -17.10 -12.36 -19.47
CA ASP A 258 -16.63 -13.52 -18.69
C ASP A 258 -15.10 -13.59 -18.57
N ASN A 259 -14.33 -12.76 -19.28
CA ASN A 259 -12.89 -12.70 -19.12
C ASN A 259 -12.52 -12.14 -17.72
N THR A 260 -11.83 -12.96 -16.93
CA THR A 260 -11.38 -12.63 -15.55
C THR A 260 -9.91 -12.20 -15.49
N HIS A 261 -9.22 -12.07 -16.63
CA HIS A 261 -7.81 -11.73 -16.73
C HIS A 261 -7.57 -10.22 -16.54
N ASN A 262 -7.85 -9.74 -15.33
CA ASN A 262 -7.68 -8.34 -14.94
C ASN A 262 -7.47 -8.21 -13.42
N ALA A 263 -7.05 -7.04 -12.95
CA ALA A 263 -6.68 -6.79 -11.56
C ALA A 263 -7.81 -7.05 -10.57
N VAL A 264 -9.02 -6.54 -10.85
CA VAL A 264 -10.18 -6.67 -9.94
C VAL A 264 -10.52 -8.14 -9.72
N GLN A 265 -10.67 -8.92 -10.80
CA GLN A 265 -11.04 -10.33 -10.69
C GLN A 265 -9.89 -11.19 -10.15
N ALA A 266 -8.63 -10.92 -10.53
CA ALA A 266 -7.48 -11.67 -10.03
C ALA A 266 -7.34 -11.54 -8.50
N MET A 267 -7.48 -10.32 -7.96
CA MET A 267 -7.40 -10.09 -6.52
C MET A 267 -8.63 -10.65 -5.78
N ARG A 268 -9.84 -10.49 -6.34
CA ARG A 268 -11.08 -10.98 -5.70
C ARG A 268 -11.22 -12.49 -5.71
N ALA A 269 -10.64 -13.18 -6.70
CA ALA A 269 -10.54 -14.64 -6.70
C ALA A 269 -9.67 -15.16 -5.56
N ALA A 270 -8.66 -14.38 -5.14
CA ALA A 270 -7.84 -14.68 -3.98
C ALA A 270 -8.49 -14.27 -2.64
N ARG A 271 -9.13 -13.10 -2.62
CA ARG A 271 -9.73 -12.53 -1.41
C ARG A 271 -10.89 -11.60 -1.76
N LEU A 272 -12.12 -12.02 -1.46
CA LEU A 272 -13.34 -11.34 -1.90
C LEU A 272 -13.49 -9.90 -1.37
N ASP A 273 -13.03 -9.62 -0.15
CA ASP A 273 -13.17 -8.32 0.52
C ASP A 273 -12.03 -7.32 0.21
N VAL A 274 -11.13 -7.67 -0.72
CA VAL A 274 -10.09 -6.75 -1.16
C VAL A 274 -10.69 -5.53 -1.87
N ARG A 275 -10.17 -4.35 -1.54
CA ARG A 275 -10.50 -3.10 -2.23
C ARG A 275 -9.43 -2.80 -3.28
N VAL A 276 -9.86 -2.55 -4.50
CA VAL A 276 -9.00 -2.23 -5.64
C VAL A 276 -9.39 -0.84 -6.16
N LEU A 277 -8.44 0.08 -6.07
CA LEU A 277 -8.58 1.49 -6.43
C LEU A 277 -7.91 1.76 -7.77
N VAL A 278 -8.55 2.60 -8.58
CA VAL A 278 -7.94 3.16 -9.77
C VAL A 278 -6.77 4.07 -9.34
N GLY A 279 -5.64 3.92 -10.00
CA GLY A 279 -4.45 4.73 -9.81
C GLY A 279 -4.65 6.19 -10.27
N PRO A 280 -3.91 7.14 -9.69
CA PRO A 280 -4.09 8.55 -10.04
C PRO A 280 -3.57 8.84 -11.45
N VAL A 281 -4.36 9.55 -12.24
CA VAL A 281 -3.86 10.26 -13.43
C VAL A 281 -3.02 11.46 -12.98
N ARG A 282 -1.86 11.67 -13.59
CA ARG A 282 -0.98 12.81 -13.30
C ARG A 282 -1.62 14.09 -13.87
N PRO A 283 -1.93 15.09 -13.03
CA PRO A 283 -2.50 16.35 -13.52
C PRO A 283 -1.48 17.15 -14.33
N TRP A 284 -1.98 17.95 -15.28
CA TRP A 284 -1.21 18.92 -16.09
C TRP A 284 -0.12 18.32 -16.97
N VAL A 285 -0.19 17.02 -17.25
CA VAL A 285 0.69 16.36 -18.21
C VAL A 285 0.00 16.30 -19.57
N ALA A 286 0.71 16.76 -20.60
CA ALA A 286 0.25 16.81 -21.98
C ALA A 286 0.79 15.66 -22.85
N ASP A 287 1.56 14.73 -22.27
CA ASP A 287 2.21 13.63 -22.99
C ASP A 287 1.22 12.71 -23.70
N GLN A 288 0.02 12.56 -23.14
CA GLN A 288 -1.06 11.73 -23.66
C GLN A 288 -2.42 12.40 -23.43
N THR A 289 -3.38 12.06 -24.28
CA THR A 289 -4.79 12.46 -24.18
C THR A 289 -5.68 11.22 -24.23
N GLY A 290 -6.99 11.41 -24.08
CA GLY A 290 -7.97 10.34 -24.26
C GLY A 290 -8.89 10.59 -25.45
N ALA A 291 -9.47 9.51 -25.99
CA ALA A 291 -10.39 9.57 -27.13
C ALA A 291 -11.72 10.30 -26.81
N ARG A 292 -12.09 10.38 -25.52
CA ARG A 292 -13.29 11.07 -25.05
C ARG A 292 -12.93 12.41 -24.42
N THR A 293 -13.23 13.49 -25.14
CA THR A 293 -13.06 14.85 -24.64
C THR A 293 -13.93 15.11 -23.41
N TYR A 294 -13.34 15.73 -22.38
CA TYR A 294 -14.06 16.25 -21.23
C TYR A 294 -14.59 17.66 -21.51
N ALA A 295 -15.53 18.15 -20.69
CA ALA A 295 -16.09 19.50 -20.85
C ALA A 295 -15.01 20.61 -20.87
N VAL A 296 -13.92 20.39 -20.14
CA VAL A 296 -12.70 21.19 -20.27
C VAL A 296 -11.69 20.38 -21.08
N ASP A 297 -11.40 20.84 -22.29
CA ASP A 297 -10.50 20.15 -23.22
C ASP A 297 -9.04 20.34 -22.81
N ALA A 298 -8.58 19.47 -21.91
CA ALA A 298 -7.20 19.38 -21.48
C ALA A 298 -6.73 17.92 -21.55
N PRO A 299 -5.51 17.62 -22.03
CA PRO A 299 -5.08 16.24 -22.30
C PRO A 299 -5.25 15.28 -21.11
N TRP A 300 -4.84 15.66 -19.91
CA TRP A 300 -4.98 14.83 -18.70
C TRP A 300 -6.44 14.65 -18.26
N LEU A 301 -7.32 15.64 -18.49
CA LEU A 301 -8.75 15.52 -18.20
C LEU A 301 -9.43 14.59 -19.21
N ASN A 302 -9.09 14.69 -20.48
CA ASN A 302 -9.58 13.79 -21.54
C ASN A 302 -9.10 12.35 -21.29
N TYR A 303 -7.85 12.19 -20.87
CA TYR A 303 -7.28 10.89 -20.47
C TYR A 303 -8.12 10.27 -19.35
N MET A 304 -8.29 10.99 -18.23
CA MET A 304 -9.09 10.53 -17.10
C MET A 304 -10.54 10.23 -17.49
N ASN A 305 -11.17 11.10 -18.28
CA ASN A 305 -12.53 10.90 -18.77
C ASN A 305 -12.68 9.62 -19.60
N THR A 306 -11.68 9.32 -20.44
CA THR A 306 -11.66 8.10 -21.23
C THR A 306 -11.46 6.86 -20.35
N VAL A 307 -10.58 6.91 -19.34
CA VAL A 307 -10.41 5.83 -18.36
C VAL A 307 -11.72 5.55 -17.64
N VAL A 308 -12.36 6.57 -17.05
CA VAL A 308 -13.59 6.38 -16.26
C VAL A 308 -14.73 5.86 -17.13
N ALA A 309 -14.86 6.34 -18.37
CA ALA A 309 -15.83 5.83 -19.32
C ALA A 309 -15.62 4.34 -19.63
N ALA A 310 -14.39 3.93 -19.90
CA ALA A 310 -14.03 2.55 -20.22
C ALA A 310 -14.28 1.62 -19.02
N LEU A 311 -13.94 2.07 -17.81
CA LEU A 311 -14.22 1.34 -16.58
C LEU A 311 -15.71 1.15 -16.34
N ASP A 312 -16.52 2.18 -16.56
CA ASP A 312 -17.99 2.11 -16.45
C ASP A 312 -18.59 1.16 -17.49
N GLU A 313 -18.12 1.23 -18.73
CA GLU A 313 -18.58 0.34 -19.81
C GLU A 313 -18.32 -1.13 -19.48
N ALA A 314 -17.10 -1.46 -19.04
CA ALA A 314 -16.73 -2.82 -18.63
C ALA A 314 -17.53 -3.29 -17.41
N ALA A 315 -17.71 -2.43 -16.40
CA ALA A 315 -18.50 -2.74 -15.21
C ALA A 315 -19.96 -3.04 -15.57
N ARG A 316 -20.58 -2.24 -16.44
CA ARG A 316 -21.97 -2.47 -16.90
C ARG A 316 -22.09 -3.72 -17.76
N ALA A 317 -21.13 -3.99 -18.65
CA ALA A 317 -21.11 -5.20 -19.45
C ALA A 317 -21.03 -6.46 -18.57
N LYS A 318 -20.16 -6.44 -17.55
CA LYS A 318 -20.00 -7.53 -16.58
C LYS A 318 -21.24 -7.70 -15.69
N ALA A 319 -21.82 -6.61 -15.20
CA ALA A 319 -23.06 -6.67 -14.44
C ALA A 319 -24.21 -7.29 -15.26
N LYS A 320 -24.34 -6.93 -16.55
CA LYS A 320 -25.32 -7.53 -17.46
C LYS A 320 -25.09 -9.03 -17.68
N ALA A 321 -23.84 -9.49 -17.59
CA ALA A 321 -23.46 -10.90 -17.65
C ALA A 321 -23.58 -11.63 -16.29
N GLY A 322 -24.09 -10.97 -15.24
CA GLY A 322 -24.24 -11.56 -13.90
C GLY A 322 -22.96 -11.57 -13.06
N ILE A 323 -21.90 -10.89 -13.51
CA ILE A 323 -20.63 -10.77 -12.78
C ILE A 323 -20.70 -9.52 -11.91
N SER A 324 -20.91 -9.74 -10.62
CA SER A 324 -20.90 -8.68 -9.60
C SER A 324 -19.48 -8.22 -9.28
N LEU A 325 -19.35 -7.05 -8.64
CA LEU A 325 -18.08 -6.55 -8.11
C LEU A 325 -16.98 -6.45 -9.19
N ALA A 326 -17.33 -5.91 -10.36
CA ALA A 326 -16.38 -5.62 -11.44
C ALA A 326 -16.04 -4.12 -11.57
N ALA A 327 -16.76 -3.26 -10.85
CA ALA A 327 -16.44 -1.84 -10.75
C ALA A 327 -15.27 -1.61 -9.77
N PRO A 328 -14.55 -0.48 -9.92
CA PRO A 328 -13.59 -0.04 -8.91
C PRO A 328 -14.24 0.17 -7.54
N ASP A 329 -13.45 0.05 -6.47
CA ASP A 329 -13.91 0.41 -5.11
C ASP A 329 -13.71 1.89 -4.79
N GLY A 330 -12.99 2.61 -5.65
CA GLY A 330 -12.66 4.02 -5.49
C GLY A 330 -11.50 4.46 -6.37
N PHE A 331 -11.04 5.70 -6.16
CA PHE A 331 -9.98 6.32 -6.95
C PHE A 331 -8.91 6.91 -6.04
N ALA A 332 -7.65 6.60 -6.32
CA ALA A 332 -6.53 7.39 -5.85
C ALA A 332 -6.34 8.61 -6.76
N LEU A 333 -6.08 9.77 -6.16
CA LEU A 333 -5.92 11.05 -6.85
C LEU A 333 -4.62 11.73 -6.42
N ASN A 334 -3.99 12.42 -7.36
CA ASN A 334 -2.93 13.38 -7.06
C ASN A 334 -3.51 14.79 -7.15
N ALA A 335 -3.24 15.60 -6.13
CA ALA A 335 -3.69 16.98 -6.05
C ALA A 335 -2.59 17.83 -5.41
N PHE A 336 -1.79 18.49 -6.26
CA PHE A 336 -0.70 19.36 -5.83
C PHE A 336 -1.16 20.82 -5.80
N GLY A 337 -0.62 21.62 -4.90
CA GLY A 337 -0.84 23.06 -4.86
C GLY A 337 0.12 23.81 -5.76
N ARG A 338 -0.31 25.00 -6.19
CA ARG A 338 0.57 25.97 -6.85
C ARG A 338 0.52 27.33 -6.15
N PRO A 339 1.06 27.43 -4.92
CA PRO A 339 0.93 28.64 -4.11
C PRO A 339 1.55 29.90 -4.73
N ASN A 340 2.50 29.72 -5.66
CA ASN A 340 3.18 30.80 -6.37
C ASN A 340 2.62 31.04 -7.79
N ALA A 341 1.50 30.40 -8.14
CA ALA A 341 0.90 30.56 -9.46
C ALA A 341 0.53 32.03 -9.73
N PRO A 342 0.76 32.57 -10.94
CA PRO A 342 0.32 33.91 -11.31
C PRO A 342 -1.18 34.15 -11.06
N GLU A 343 -1.99 33.10 -11.19
CA GLU A 343 -3.43 33.09 -10.94
C GLU A 343 -3.79 33.42 -9.47
N MET A 344 -2.85 33.28 -8.53
CA MET A 344 -3.04 33.69 -7.14
C MET A 344 -3.10 35.22 -6.98
N GLN A 345 -2.53 35.99 -7.91
CA GLN A 345 -2.50 37.46 -7.84
C GLN A 345 -1.94 37.95 -6.48
N ALA A 346 -2.57 38.96 -5.87
CA ALA A 346 -2.21 39.49 -4.55
C ALA A 346 -2.79 38.69 -3.36
N ALA A 347 -3.35 37.50 -3.62
CA ALA A 347 -3.92 36.67 -2.56
C ALA A 347 -2.83 36.01 -1.71
N PRO A 348 -3.12 35.71 -0.42
CA PRO A 348 -2.21 34.93 0.40
C PRO A 348 -1.99 33.53 -0.20
N ALA A 349 -0.71 33.15 -0.36
CA ALA A 349 -0.31 31.86 -0.92
C ALA A 349 -0.91 30.66 -0.16
N ALA A 350 -1.11 30.78 1.16
CA ALA A 350 -1.72 29.76 2.01
C ALA A 350 -3.22 29.51 1.72
N GLU A 351 -3.90 30.43 1.04
CA GLU A 351 -5.31 30.28 0.64
C GLU A 351 -5.48 29.51 -0.68
N GLU A 352 -4.40 29.13 -1.36
CA GLU A 352 -4.46 28.45 -2.67
C GLU A 352 -5.41 27.22 -2.69
N PRO A 353 -5.44 26.35 -1.66
CA PRO A 353 -6.36 25.20 -1.65
C PRO A 353 -7.84 25.57 -1.65
N GLN A 354 -8.16 26.82 -1.29
CA GLN A 354 -9.50 27.36 -1.22
C GLN A 354 -9.86 28.21 -2.44
N ARG A 355 -8.97 28.29 -3.44
CA ARG A 355 -9.16 29.13 -4.63
C ARG A 355 -9.21 28.29 -5.88
N ASP A 356 -10.09 28.70 -6.79
CA ASP A 356 -10.14 28.13 -8.13
C ASP A 356 -9.08 28.82 -8.99
N LEU A 357 -8.04 28.08 -9.37
CA LEU A 357 -6.95 28.57 -10.21
C LEU A 357 -7.20 28.13 -11.64
N ARG A 358 -8.08 28.82 -12.34
CA ARG A 358 -8.47 28.46 -13.72
C ARG A 358 -7.45 29.05 -14.70
N ARG A 359 -6.82 28.20 -15.52
CA ARG A 359 -5.80 28.63 -16.48
C ARG A 359 -6.35 28.67 -17.91
N ALA A 360 -6.28 29.84 -18.55
CA ALA A 360 -6.82 30.06 -19.89
C ALA A 360 -6.14 29.18 -20.96
N GLU A 361 -4.82 29.00 -20.86
CA GLU A 361 -4.03 28.12 -21.75
C GLU A 361 -4.47 26.65 -21.70
N TRP A 362 -5.20 26.26 -20.64
CA TRP A 362 -5.73 24.92 -20.44
C TRP A 362 -7.26 24.90 -20.52
N ASN A 363 -7.82 25.81 -21.32
CA ASN A 363 -9.27 25.94 -21.54
C ASN A 363 -10.08 26.10 -20.23
N GLY A 364 -9.46 26.69 -19.19
CA GLY A 364 -10.07 26.84 -17.88
C GLY A 364 -9.98 25.61 -16.98
N ALA A 365 -9.04 24.69 -17.21
CA ALA A 365 -8.77 23.61 -16.24
C ALA A 365 -8.27 24.18 -14.90
N GLN A 366 -8.54 23.48 -13.80
CA GLN A 366 -7.92 23.79 -12.51
C GLN A 366 -6.41 23.58 -12.58
N ALA A 367 -5.66 24.58 -12.16
CA ALA A 367 -4.21 24.59 -12.09
C ALA A 367 -3.66 24.38 -10.67
N GLY A 368 -4.52 24.39 -9.65
CA GLY A 368 -4.12 24.25 -8.26
C GLY A 368 -4.60 22.97 -7.60
N PHE A 369 -4.50 22.95 -6.27
CA PHE A 369 -4.93 21.84 -5.41
C PHE A 369 -6.35 21.37 -5.72
N ARG A 370 -7.25 22.30 -6.08
CA ARG A 370 -8.64 22.01 -6.45
C ARG A 370 -8.83 21.24 -7.75
N VAL A 371 -7.77 20.80 -8.43
CA VAL A 371 -7.85 19.82 -9.53
C VAL A 371 -8.62 18.55 -9.14
N TYR A 372 -8.64 18.19 -7.85
CA TYR A 372 -9.49 17.09 -7.37
C TYR A 372 -10.98 17.30 -7.69
N ARG A 373 -11.47 18.53 -7.82
CA ARG A 373 -12.87 18.80 -8.17
C ARG A 373 -13.16 18.47 -9.64
N ASP A 374 -12.22 18.72 -10.53
CA ASP A 374 -12.34 18.31 -11.93
C ASP A 374 -12.31 16.77 -12.02
N TRP A 375 -11.49 16.09 -11.20
CA TRP A 375 -11.51 14.63 -11.06
C TRP A 375 -12.85 14.09 -10.55
N LEU A 376 -13.41 14.69 -9.49
CA LEU A 376 -14.70 14.30 -8.95
C LEU A 376 -15.83 14.50 -9.97
N ALA A 377 -15.81 15.59 -10.74
CA ALA A 377 -16.79 15.83 -11.79
C ALA A 377 -16.78 14.72 -12.85
N ILE A 378 -15.60 14.28 -13.29
CA ILE A 378 -15.45 13.15 -14.23
C ILE A 378 -15.95 11.85 -13.59
N ILE A 379 -15.45 11.49 -12.40
CA ILE A 379 -15.81 10.26 -11.69
C ILE A 379 -17.33 10.16 -11.49
N ASN A 380 -17.99 11.27 -11.14
CA ASN A 380 -19.41 11.30 -10.85
C ASN A 380 -20.31 11.37 -12.09
N SER A 381 -19.75 11.59 -13.28
CA SER A 381 -20.51 11.65 -14.52
C SER A 381 -20.95 10.26 -15.02
N TYR A 382 -20.28 9.18 -14.60
CA TYR A 382 -20.58 7.81 -15.02
C TYR A 382 -21.32 6.99 -13.96
N PRO A 383 -22.33 6.17 -14.33
CA PRO A 383 -23.17 5.44 -13.39
C PRO A 383 -22.42 4.51 -12.42
N SER A 384 -21.47 3.73 -12.91
CA SER A 384 -20.79 2.69 -12.10
C SER A 384 -19.72 3.25 -11.17
N THR A 385 -19.37 4.53 -11.32
CA THR A 385 -18.30 5.19 -10.55
C THR A 385 -18.79 6.36 -9.70
N ARG A 386 -20.04 6.79 -9.90
CA ARG A 386 -20.63 7.91 -9.17
C ARG A 386 -20.68 7.64 -7.67
N GLY A 387 -20.20 8.61 -6.90
CA GLY A 387 -20.20 8.57 -5.43
C GLY A 387 -19.16 7.64 -4.82
N LEU A 388 -18.32 6.97 -5.62
CA LEU A 388 -17.24 6.14 -5.09
C LEU A 388 -16.24 6.98 -4.28
N PRO A 389 -15.68 6.46 -3.18
CA PRO A 389 -14.72 7.20 -2.39
C PRO A 389 -13.47 7.53 -3.19
N VAL A 390 -12.89 8.71 -2.93
CA VAL A 390 -11.60 9.10 -3.50
C VAL A 390 -10.58 9.37 -2.41
N TYR A 391 -9.31 9.13 -2.72
CA TYR A 391 -8.20 9.22 -1.78
C TYR A 391 -7.15 10.12 -2.42
N ILE A 392 -6.90 11.32 -1.88
CA ILE A 392 -5.75 12.10 -2.35
C ILE A 392 -4.51 11.42 -1.78
N THR A 393 -3.81 10.67 -2.62
CA THR A 393 -2.67 9.81 -2.25
C THR A 393 -1.33 10.52 -2.39
N ALA A 394 -1.32 11.70 -3.00
CA ALA A 394 -0.19 12.61 -2.96
C ALA A 394 -0.64 14.06 -3.16
N SER A 395 -0.07 14.93 -2.33
CA SER A 395 -0.18 16.38 -2.37
C SER A 395 1.10 16.98 -1.80
N ASN A 396 1.44 18.17 -2.27
CA ASN A 396 2.48 19.07 -1.77
C ASN A 396 2.33 20.38 -2.57
N THR A 397 3.26 21.31 -2.42
CA THR A 397 3.28 22.58 -3.15
C THR A 397 4.14 22.55 -4.41
N PHE A 398 4.36 21.39 -5.02
CA PHE A 398 5.17 21.20 -6.21
C PHE A 398 4.36 20.54 -7.33
N ALA A 399 4.16 21.28 -8.40
CA ALA A 399 3.47 20.78 -9.59
C ALA A 399 4.43 20.47 -10.76
N PRO A 400 4.09 19.52 -11.66
CA PRO A 400 4.73 19.38 -12.96
C PRO A 400 4.97 20.73 -13.66
N GLY A 401 6.22 20.97 -14.07
CA GLY A 401 6.68 22.20 -14.70
C GLY A 401 7.18 23.28 -13.74
N GLU A 402 7.01 23.10 -12.42
CA GLU A 402 7.65 23.94 -11.41
C GLU A 402 9.06 23.42 -11.10
N VAL A 403 9.95 24.34 -10.71
CA VAL A 403 11.35 24.02 -10.32
C VAL A 403 11.60 24.20 -8.82
N THR A 404 10.65 24.80 -8.10
CA THR A 404 10.80 25.15 -6.69
C THR A 404 10.14 24.08 -5.81
N PRO A 405 10.90 23.28 -5.05
CA PRO A 405 10.33 22.24 -4.21
C PRO A 405 9.63 22.81 -2.96
N PRO A 406 8.84 21.99 -2.23
CA PRO A 406 8.14 22.38 -1.02
C PRO A 406 9.02 22.99 0.07
N ALA A 407 10.26 22.50 0.23
CA ALA A 407 11.26 23.09 1.13
C ALA A 407 11.54 24.58 0.89
N GLN A 408 11.17 25.14 -0.26
CA GLN A 408 11.38 26.54 -0.62
C GLN A 408 10.08 27.32 -0.80
N ASN A 409 9.02 26.69 -1.33
CA ASN A 409 7.76 27.38 -1.65
C ASN A 409 6.59 27.10 -0.71
N TYR A 410 6.71 26.22 0.28
CA TYR A 410 5.63 25.96 1.22
C TYR A 410 5.19 27.24 1.95
N PRO A 411 3.92 27.66 1.89
CA PRO A 411 3.39 28.72 2.74
C PRO A 411 2.76 28.14 4.00
N THR A 412 3.17 28.63 5.18
CA THR A 412 2.52 28.29 6.46
C THR A 412 1.01 28.53 6.38
N GLY A 413 0.21 27.54 6.79
CA GLY A 413 -1.25 27.55 6.69
C GLY A 413 -1.80 26.81 5.46
N TRP A 414 -0.95 26.43 4.49
CA TRP A 414 -1.42 25.76 3.27
C TRP A 414 -2.03 24.39 3.57
N LEU A 415 -1.41 23.57 4.44
CA LEU A 415 -1.97 22.26 4.82
C LEU A 415 -3.30 22.40 5.57
N THR A 416 -3.42 23.41 6.43
CA THR A 416 -4.66 23.74 7.14
C THR A 416 -5.77 24.09 6.15
N SER A 417 -5.48 24.94 5.17
CA SER A 417 -6.41 25.30 4.09
C SER A 417 -6.80 24.09 3.24
N ALA A 418 -5.84 23.23 2.89
CA ALA A 418 -6.08 22.01 2.12
C ALA A 418 -6.95 21.01 2.88
N LEU A 419 -6.66 20.78 4.17
CA LEU A 419 -7.44 19.90 5.03
C LEU A 419 -8.86 20.45 5.24
N ALA A 420 -9.02 21.76 5.42
CA ALA A 420 -10.34 22.39 5.51
C ALA A 420 -11.14 22.18 4.21
N ALA A 421 -10.52 22.38 3.04
CA ALA A 421 -11.16 22.19 1.75
C ALA A 421 -11.63 20.73 1.55
N ILE A 422 -10.80 19.74 1.89
CA ILE A 422 -11.18 18.33 1.72
C ILE A 422 -12.11 17.81 2.81
N ASN A 423 -12.12 18.41 4.02
CA ASN A 423 -13.10 18.07 5.05
C ASN A 423 -14.52 18.49 4.64
N ALA A 424 -14.65 19.56 3.86
CA ALA A 424 -15.93 20.00 3.29
C ALA A 424 -16.42 19.11 2.13
N GLU A 425 -15.60 18.20 1.60
CA GLU A 425 -15.94 17.26 0.53
C GLU A 425 -16.07 15.83 1.07
N PRO A 426 -17.30 15.30 1.26
CA PRO A 426 -17.52 13.97 1.84
C PRO A 426 -16.92 12.82 1.02
N GLN A 427 -16.79 12.96 -0.30
CA GLN A 427 -16.27 11.90 -1.16
C GLN A 427 -14.77 11.66 -0.96
N VAL A 428 -14.01 12.70 -0.58
CA VAL A 428 -12.56 12.63 -0.33
C VAL A 428 -12.30 12.04 1.05
N GLN A 429 -11.56 10.94 1.13
CA GLN A 429 -11.30 10.19 2.38
C GLN A 429 -9.93 10.46 3.00
N SER A 430 -8.96 10.93 2.21
CA SER A 430 -7.60 11.21 2.65
C SER A 430 -6.98 12.41 1.94
N LEU A 431 -6.01 13.05 2.60
CA LEU A 431 -5.07 14.04 2.10
C LEU A 431 -3.66 13.63 2.50
N CYS A 432 -2.96 12.98 1.56
CA CYS A 432 -1.62 12.47 1.80
C CYS A 432 -0.57 13.50 1.39
N TRP A 433 0.29 13.89 2.32
CA TRP A 433 1.51 14.58 1.97
C TRP A 433 2.46 13.63 1.21
N PHE A 434 3.07 14.11 0.13
CA PHE A 434 3.78 13.28 -0.85
C PHE A 434 4.99 12.50 -0.31
N MET A 435 5.64 12.95 0.76
CA MET A 435 6.73 12.20 1.37
C MET A 435 6.88 12.58 2.84
N ASP A 436 6.76 11.60 3.74
CA ASP A 436 7.12 11.80 5.15
C ASP A 436 8.53 11.31 5.43
N TRP A 437 8.85 10.06 5.06
CA TRP A 437 10.15 9.48 5.36
C TRP A 437 10.55 8.38 4.35
N LEU A 438 11.73 8.54 3.76
CA LEU A 438 12.39 7.50 2.98
C LEU A 438 13.82 7.35 3.49
N PRO A 439 14.13 6.29 4.27
CA PRO A 439 15.48 6.09 4.76
C PRO A 439 16.43 5.83 3.58
N ASP A 440 17.68 6.28 3.72
CA ASP A 440 18.79 6.00 2.80
C ASP A 440 18.63 6.54 1.37
N ASP A 441 17.65 7.43 1.11
CA ASP A 441 17.48 8.14 -0.16
C ASP A 441 17.22 9.63 0.06
N ALA A 442 18.29 10.42 -0.07
CA ALA A 442 18.24 11.88 0.09
C ALA A 442 17.60 12.62 -1.10
N SER A 443 17.25 11.93 -2.19
CA SER A 443 16.68 12.58 -3.39
C SER A 443 15.32 13.24 -3.11
N TRP A 444 14.66 12.87 -2.02
CA TRP A 444 13.36 13.39 -1.62
C TRP A 444 13.40 14.28 -0.36
N ASP A 445 14.58 14.70 0.09
CA ASP A 445 14.74 15.54 1.30
C ASP A 445 13.93 16.83 1.23
N ALA A 446 13.89 17.46 0.05
CA ALA A 446 13.16 18.69 -0.19
C ALA A 446 11.63 18.54 -0.18
N PHE A 447 11.14 17.30 0.02
CA PHE A 447 9.72 16.93 0.14
C PHE A 447 9.38 16.29 1.50
N SER A 448 10.38 15.87 2.29
CA SER A 448 10.25 15.06 3.49
C SER A 448 9.81 15.86 4.74
N LEU A 449 8.65 15.53 5.31
CA LEU A 449 8.21 16.10 6.59
C LEU A 449 9.13 15.68 7.76
N THR A 450 9.83 14.56 7.65
CA THR A 450 10.77 14.10 8.68
C THR A 450 12.09 14.85 8.62
N ASN A 451 12.62 15.15 7.42
CA ASN A 451 13.93 15.79 7.28
C ASN A 451 13.87 17.30 7.52
N ARG A 452 12.67 17.90 7.46
CA ARG A 452 12.39 19.30 7.87
C ARG A 452 13.29 20.34 7.16
N GLN A 453 13.70 20.08 5.93
CA GLN A 453 14.55 20.98 5.18
C GLN A 453 13.81 22.30 4.85
N GLY A 454 14.42 23.43 5.21
CA GLY A 454 13.87 24.76 4.90
C GLY A 454 12.45 24.92 5.42
N LYS A 455 11.51 25.31 4.55
CA LYS A 455 10.10 25.51 4.88
C LYS A 455 9.33 24.22 5.20
N LEU A 456 9.95 23.04 5.03
CA LEU A 456 9.35 21.81 5.55
C LEU A 456 9.39 21.72 7.08
N GLY A 457 10.21 22.55 7.75
CA GLY A 457 10.08 22.76 9.18
C GLY A 457 8.66 23.21 9.56
N ASP A 458 8.14 24.22 8.84
CA ASP A 458 6.81 24.78 9.02
C ASP A 458 5.71 23.79 8.61
N ALA A 459 5.89 23.10 7.48
CA ALA A 459 4.94 22.08 7.01
C ALA A 459 4.80 20.92 8.01
N ALA A 460 5.92 20.46 8.59
CA ALA A 460 5.93 19.41 9.59
C ALA A 460 5.25 19.84 10.90
N ASP A 461 5.57 21.03 11.40
CA ASP A 461 4.93 21.58 12.61
C ASP A 461 3.43 21.76 12.40
N GLU A 462 3.01 22.22 11.22
CA GLU A 462 1.59 22.36 10.88
C GLU A 462 0.90 21.00 10.76
N PHE A 463 1.52 20.01 10.11
CA PHE A 463 0.99 18.65 10.02
C PHE A 463 0.77 18.05 11.41
N ASP A 464 1.75 18.19 12.31
CA ASP A 464 1.67 17.70 13.68
C ASP A 464 0.64 18.48 14.51
N ALA A 465 0.50 19.79 14.30
CA ALA A 465 -0.55 20.58 14.93
C ALA A 465 -1.95 20.13 14.52
N LEU A 466 -2.16 19.77 13.25
CA LEU A 466 -3.45 19.28 12.74
C LEU A 466 -3.80 17.85 13.20
N LEU A 467 -2.82 17.09 13.71
CA LEU A 467 -3.06 15.78 14.33
C LEU A 467 -3.54 15.86 15.78
N ARG A 468 -3.29 16.96 16.48
CA ARG A 468 -3.74 17.17 17.87
C ARG A 468 -5.26 17.34 17.92
#